data_AF-A0A1W9QIR5-F1
#
_entry.id   AF-A0A1W9QIR5-F1
#
_cell.length_a   1.000
_cell.length_b   1.000
_cell.length_c   1.000
_cell.angle_alpha   90.00
_cell.angle_beta   90.00
_cell.angle_gamma   90.00
#
_symmetry.space_group_name_H-M   'P 1'
#
loop_
_entity.id
_entity.type
_entity.pdbx_description
1 polymer ?
#
loop_
_entity_poly.entity_id
_entity_poly.type
_entity_poly.pdbx_seq_one_letter_code
_entity_poly.pdbx_strand_id
1 'polypeptide(L)' 'MNFKIISELFLEDGSKRVKILISGEELIFLGFILESLEGWCNYTTVKKNRPFLQLDIPPDFIGDVENLLGFLRKWQI' A
#
# COMPACT_ATOMS: atom_id res chain seq x y z
N MET A 1 2.34 -1.33 -12.41
CA MET A 1 1.40 -2.14 -11.62
C MET A 1 0.05 -1.44 -11.61
N ASN A 2 -1.01 -2.18 -11.86
CA ASN A 2 -2.37 -1.70 -12.03
C ASN A 2 -3.16 -1.80 -10.72
N PHE A 3 -3.04 -0.76 -9.90
CA PHE A 3 -3.84 -0.63 -8.68
C PHE A 3 -4.47 0.75 -8.55
N LYS A 4 -5.60 0.82 -7.83
CA LYS A 4 -6.34 2.04 -7.57
C LYS A 4 -6.34 2.35 -6.07
N ILE A 5 -5.98 3.57 -5.70
CA ILE A 5 -6.18 4.05 -4.33
C ILE A 5 -7.66 4.42 -4.19
N ILE A 6 -8.33 3.82 -3.21
CA ILE A 6 -9.78 3.96 -2.97
C ILE A 6 -10.07 4.99 -1.90
N SER A 7 -9.22 5.07 -0.88
CA SER A 7 -9.36 6.04 0.20
C SER A 7 -8.03 6.31 0.87
N GLU A 8 -7.89 7.51 1.39
CA GLU A 8 -6.75 7.97 2.19
C GLU A 8 -7.30 8.69 3.43
N LEU A 9 -6.71 8.43 4.59
CA LEU A 9 -7.13 9.02 5.87
C LEU A 9 -5.90 9.20 6.76
N PHE A 10 -5.78 10.35 7.42
CA PHE A 10 -4.85 10.51 8.53
C PHE A 10 -5.51 10.03 9.83
N LEU A 11 -4.79 9.21 10.58
CA LEU A 11 -5.19 8.69 11.89
C LEU A 11 -4.76 9.66 13.01
N GLU A 12 -5.29 9.45 14.22
CA GLU A 12 -5.03 10.33 15.38
C GLU A 12 -3.56 10.37 15.81
N ASP A 13 -2.79 9.32 15.49
CA ASP A 13 -1.34 9.21 15.73
C ASP A 13 -0.49 9.85 14.62
N GLY A 14 -1.12 10.47 13.63
CA GLY A 14 -0.46 11.06 12.46
C GLY A 14 -0.14 10.05 11.35
N SER A 15 -0.36 8.75 11.58
CA SER A 15 -0.16 7.74 10.55
C SER A 15 -1.15 7.93 9.40
N LYS A 16 -0.74 7.60 8.18
CA LYS A 16 -1.59 7.65 6.99
C LYS A 16 -2.10 6.26 6.65
N ARG A 17 -3.41 6.09 6.66
CA ARG A 17 -4.10 4.89 6.17
C ARG A 17 -4.46 5.04 4.70
N VAL A 18 -3.98 4.12 3.86
CA VAL A 18 -4.27 4.04 2.43
C VAL A 18 -4.98 2.72 2.13
N LYS A 19 -6.11 2.77 1.42
CA LYS A 19 -6.77 1.55 0.90
C LYS A 19 -6.54 1.45 -0.60
N ILE A 20 -6.01 0.32 -1.02
CA ILE A 20 -5.65 0.02 -2.39
C ILE A 20 -6.52 -1.13 -2.89
N LEU A 21 -7.11 -0.94 -4.08
CA LEU A 21 -7.74 -1.99 -4.88
C LEU A 21 -6.70 -2.51 -5.88
N ILE A 22 -6.37 -3.79 -5.81
CA ILE A 22 -5.31 -4.43 -6.60
C ILE A 22 -5.69 -5.87 -6.94
N SER A 23 -5.36 -6.33 -8.16
CA SER A 23 -5.65 -7.69 -8.60
C SER A 23 -4.93 -8.75 -7.75
N GLY A 24 -5.41 -9.99 -7.73
CA GLY A 24 -4.82 -11.04 -6.88
C GLY A 24 -3.36 -11.37 -7.20
N GLU A 25 -2.99 -11.36 -8.48
CA GLU A 25 -1.60 -11.60 -8.91
C GLU A 25 -0.69 -10.45 -8.48
N GLU A 26 -1.11 -9.20 -8.73
CA GLU A 26 -0.34 -8.02 -8.36
C GLU A 26 -0.30 -7.78 -6.84
N LEU A 27 -1.30 -8.27 -6.09
CA LEU A 27 -1.30 -8.24 -4.64
C LEU A 27 -0.12 -9.03 -4.05
N ILE A 28 0.21 -10.17 -4.65
CA ILE A 28 1.36 -10.99 -4.20
C ILE A 28 2.66 -10.23 -4.43
N PHE A 29 2.84 -9.64 -5.62
CA PHE A 29 4.02 -8.84 -5.93
C PHE A 29 4.14 -7.60 -5.03
N LEU A 30 3.03 -6.88 -4.83
CA LEU A 30 3.02 -5.73 -3.94
C LEU A 30 3.35 -6.13 -2.49
N GLY A 31 2.77 -7.22 -1.99
CA GLY A 31 3.10 -7.77 -0.67
C GLY A 31 4.59 -8.07 -0.51
N PHE A 32 5.20 -8.74 -1.50
CA PHE A 32 6.64 -9.02 -1.49
C PHE A 32 7.51 -7.75 -1.44
N ILE A 33 7.14 -6.72 -2.19
CA ILE A 33 7.84 -5.42 -2.17
C ILE A 33 7.70 -4.75 -0.81
N LEU A 34 6.49 -4.74 -0.23
CA LEU A 34 6.24 -4.12 1.07
C LEU A 34 6.97 -4.85 2.21
N GLU A 35 7.05 -6.18 2.18
CA GLU A 35 7.87 -6.95 3.14
C GLU A 35 9.36 -6.66 3.00
N SER A 36 9.84 -6.40 1.78
CA SER A 36 11.24 -6.02 1.56
C SER A 36 11.57 -4.63 2.13
N LEU A 37 10.54 -3.85 2.49
CA LEU A 37 10.62 -2.51 3.08
C LEU A 37 10.10 -2.54 4.51
N GLU A 38 10.51 -3.55 5.27
CA GLU A 38 10.13 -3.75 6.66
C GLU A 38 10.28 -2.45 7.47
N GLY A 39 9.22 -2.09 8.21
CA GLY A 39 9.15 -0.87 9.02
C GLY A 39 8.57 0.35 8.32
N TRP A 40 8.44 0.37 6.99
CA TRP A 40 7.88 1.52 6.26
C TRP A 40 6.35 1.62 6.37
N CYS A 41 5.67 0.48 6.47
CA CYS A 41 4.24 0.44 6.70
C CYS A 41 3.82 -0.92 7.27
N ASN A 42 2.68 -0.94 7.94
CA ASN A 42 1.95 -2.18 8.19
C ASN A 42 0.95 -2.38 7.05
N TYR A 43 0.82 -3.61 6.55
CA TYR A 43 -0.18 -3.91 5.53
C TYR A 43 -1.04 -5.12 5.90
N THR A 44 -2.30 -5.10 5.45
CA THR A 44 -3.22 -6.21 5.67
C THR A 44 -4.27 -6.32 4.58
N THR A 45 -4.76 -7.53 4.36
CA THR A 45 -5.91 -7.76 3.48
C THR A 45 -7.20 -7.60 4.29
N VAL A 46 -8.05 -6.63 3.91
CA VAL A 46 -9.26 -6.31 4.69
C VAL A 46 -10.26 -7.48 4.65
N LYS A 47 -10.24 -8.29 3.59
CA LYS A 47 -11.02 -9.54 3.45
C LYS A 47 -10.28 -10.53 2.54
N LYS A 48 -10.15 -11.81 2.96
CA LYS A 48 -9.44 -12.88 2.22
C LYS A 48 -9.81 -13.00 0.73
N ASN A 49 -11.07 -12.77 0.37
CA ASN A 49 -11.58 -12.93 -1.00
C ASN A 49 -11.84 -11.60 -1.70
N ARG A 50 -11.26 -10.49 -1.22
CA ARG A 50 -11.42 -9.20 -1.89
C ARG A 50 -10.06 -8.60 -2.25
N PRO A 51 -9.97 -7.94 -3.41
CA PRO A 51 -8.75 -7.28 -3.91
C PRO A 51 -8.37 -6.00 -3.12
N PHE A 52 -8.56 -5.96 -1.79
CA PHE A 52 -8.28 -4.79 -0.98
C PHE A 52 -7.09 -4.99 -0.06
N LEU A 53 -6.09 -4.15 -0.24
CA LEU A 53 -4.94 -3.98 0.63
C LEU A 53 -5.11 -2.69 1.43
N GLN A 54 -4.92 -2.75 2.74
CA GLN A 54 -4.82 -1.57 3.59
C GLN A 54 -3.36 -1.40 3.99
N LEU A 55 -2.83 -0.19 3.85
CA LEU A 55 -1.53 0.24 4.34
C LEU A 55 -1.73 1.25 5.47
N ASP A 56 -1.09 1.04 6.60
CA ASP A 56 -0.97 2.02 7.67
C ASP A 56 0.50 2.45 7.73
N ILE A 57 0.75 3.71 7.35
CA ILE A 57 2.08 4.28 7.11
C ILE A 57 2.41 5.24 8.26
N PRO A 58 3.48 5.01 9.03
CA PRO A 58 3.92 5.95 10.06
C PRO A 58 4.29 7.32 9.47
N PRO A 59 4.17 8.43 10.23
CA PRO A 59 4.44 9.78 9.74
C PRO A 59 5.77 9.93 9.00
N ASP A 60 6.82 9.32 9.54
CA ASP A 60 8.19 9.44 9.03
C ASP A 60 8.39 8.81 7.65
N PHE A 61 7.51 7.89 7.23
CA PHE A 61 7.62 7.14 5.98
C PHE A 61 6.54 7.48 4.94
N ILE A 62 5.66 8.45 5.22
CA ILE A 62 4.57 8.82 4.31
C ILE A 62 5.10 9.18 2.92
N GLY A 63 6.10 10.06 2.85
CA GLY A 63 6.69 10.49 1.58
C GLY A 63 7.36 9.33 0.83
N ASP A 64 8.05 8.45 1.55
CA ASP A 64 8.74 7.30 0.95
C ASP A 64 7.75 6.29 0.35
N VAL A 65 6.68 5.98 1.08
CA VAL A 65 5.63 5.07 0.59
C VAL A 65 4.85 5.71 -0.56
N GLU A 66 4.57 7.01 -0.52
CA GLU A 66 3.93 7.72 -1.65
C GLU A 66 4.80 7.68 -2.91
N ASN A 67 6.10 7.89 -2.76
CA ASN A 67 7.07 7.78 -3.85
C ASN A 67 7.12 6.35 -4.42
N LEU A 68 7.15 5.35 -3.54
CA LEU A 68 7.09 3.94 -3.94
C LEU A 68 5.82 3.64 -4.74
N LEU A 69 4.64 3.98 -4.21
CA LEU A 69 3.36 3.74 -4.90
C LEU A 69 3.29 4.49 -6.23
N GLY A 70 3.83 5.72 -6.28
CA GLY A 70 3.95 6.51 -7.49
C GLY A 70 4.84 5.84 -8.54
N PHE A 71 5.98 5.29 -8.12
CA PHE A 71 6.87 4.51 -8.98
C PHE A 71 6.18 3.24 -9.48
N LEU A 72 5.59 2.43 -8.59
CA LEU A 72 4.93 1.17 -8.93
C LEU A 72 3.76 1.35 -9.90
N ARG A 73 3.03 2.48 -9.83
CA ARG A 73 1.99 2.82 -10.82
C ARG A 73 2.55 3.03 -12.22
N LYS A 74 3.72 3.66 -12.33
CA LYS A 74 4.38 3.94 -13.62
C LYS A 74 5.15 2.74 -14.14
N TRP A 75 5.55 1.84 -13.25
CA TRP A 75 6.28 0.63 -13.62
C TRP A 75 5.35 -0.34 -14.35
N GLN A 76 5.29 -0.21 -15.68
CA GLN A 76 4.70 -1.21 -16.56
C GLN A 76 5.74 -2.31 -16.76
N ILE A 77 5.42 -3.50 -16.25
CA ILE A 77 6.09 -4.76 -16.61
C ILE A 77 5.20 -5.43 -17.65
#